data_AF-A0A7L3MTE6-F1
#
_entry.id   AF-A0A7L3MTE6-F1
#
_cell.length_a   1.000
_cell.length_b   1.000
_cell.length_c   1.000
_cell.angle_alpha   90.00
_cell.angle_beta   90.00
_cell.angle_gamma   90.00
#
_symmetry.space_group_name_H-M   'P 1'
#
loop_
_entity.id
_entity.type
_entity.pdbx_description
1 polymer ?
#
loop_
_entity_poly.entity_id
_entity_poly.type
_entity_poly.pdbx_seq_one_letter_code
_entity_poly.pdbx_strand_id
1 'polypeptide(L)'
;RVGPVLLGVTQPRCPQVDIHIMTQPPSGEWVYFDTEISNSSGRISYVIPEERRLGIGVYPVKMVVRGDHTFADSYITVLPKGTEFVVFSIDGSFAASVSIMGSDPKVRAGAVDVVR
;
A
#
# COMPACT_ATOMS: atom_id res chain seq x y z
N ARG A 1 17.36 -4.26 -2.40
CA ARG A 1 16.85 -4.36 -3.79
C ARG A 1 15.36 -4.10 -3.66
N VAL A 2 14.86 -2.95 -4.14
CA VAL A 2 13.42 -2.63 -4.05
C VAL A 2 12.72 -3.64 -4.95
N GLY A 3 11.88 -4.49 -4.37
CA GLY A 3 11.08 -5.46 -5.12
C GLY A 3 9.93 -4.77 -5.85
N PRO A 4 9.27 -5.45 -6.80
CA PRO A 4 8.08 -4.92 -7.44
C PRO A 4 6.99 -4.67 -6.39
N VAL A 5 6.38 -3.49 -6.42
CA VAL A 5 5.22 -3.17 -5.59
C VAL A 5 3.99 -3.78 -6.27
N LEU A 6 3.25 -4.63 -5.56
CA LEU A 6 2.08 -5.33 -6.07
C LEU A 6 0.83 -4.77 -5.38
N LEU A 7 0.05 -3.95 -6.10
CA LEU A 7 -1.20 -3.36 -5.61
C LEU A 7 -2.36 -3.79 -6.52
N GLY A 8 -3.50 -4.16 -5.93
CA GLY A 8 -4.67 -4.69 -6.62
C GLY A 8 -5.84 -3.70 -6.70
N VAL A 9 -6.44 -3.58 -7.88
CA VAL A 9 -7.62 -2.77 -8.24
C VAL A 9 -8.61 -3.66 -8.99
N THR A 10 -9.72 -4.07 -8.37
CA THR A 10 -10.67 -5.02 -8.99
C THR A 10 -11.73 -4.34 -9.87
N GLN A 11 -11.65 -4.50 -11.21
CA GLN A 11 -12.72 -4.16 -12.16
C GLN A 11 -12.76 -5.13 -13.36
N PRO A 12 -13.93 -5.33 -14.02
CA PRO A 12 -14.18 -6.40 -15.00
C PRO A 12 -13.52 -6.20 -16.38
N ARG A 13 -13.00 -5.01 -16.66
CA ARG A 13 -12.09 -4.73 -17.78
C ARG A 13 -10.80 -4.26 -17.15
N CYS A 14 -9.63 -4.65 -17.65
CA CYS A 14 -8.33 -4.16 -17.15
C CYS A 14 -8.25 -2.61 -17.18
N PRO A 15 -8.51 -1.86 -16.10
CA PRO A 15 -8.39 -0.40 -16.14
C PRO A 15 -6.96 0.03 -16.45
N GLN A 16 -6.85 1.13 -17.18
CA GLN A 16 -5.66 2.00 -17.18
C GLN A 16 -5.66 2.80 -15.89
N VAL A 17 -4.54 2.78 -15.18
CA VAL A 17 -4.39 3.40 -13.87
C VAL A 17 -3.16 4.29 -13.86
N ASP A 18 -3.38 5.57 -13.55
CA ASP A 18 -2.32 6.55 -13.35
C ASP A 18 -1.73 6.39 -11.94
N ILE A 19 -0.41 6.33 -11.84
CA ILE A 19 0.33 6.20 -10.59
C ILE A 19 0.94 7.55 -10.24
N HIS A 20 0.53 8.11 -9.11
CA HIS A 20 1.07 9.35 -8.56
C HIS A 20 1.74 9.09 -7.21
N ILE A 21 2.90 9.70 -6.98
CA ILE A 21 3.63 9.58 -5.71
C ILE A 21 3.98 10.98 -5.22
N MET A 22 3.72 11.26 -3.95
CA MET A 22 4.18 12.48 -3.29
C MET A 22 5.61 12.27 -2.78
N THR A 23 6.59 12.80 -3.49
CA THR A 23 8.02 12.55 -3.22
C THR A 23 8.60 13.40 -2.09
N GLN A 24 7.87 14.44 -1.65
CA GLN A 24 8.26 15.34 -0.54
C GLN A 24 7.14 15.52 0.49
N PRO A 25 6.74 14.46 1.22
CA PRO A 25 5.67 14.54 2.20
C PRO A 25 6.08 15.38 3.44
N PRO A 26 5.11 16.00 4.15
CA PRO A 26 3.66 15.90 3.98
C PRO A 26 3.03 16.93 3.02
N SER A 27 3.79 17.93 2.55
CA SER A 27 3.28 19.09 1.80
C SER A 27 3.71 19.14 0.34
N GLY A 28 4.21 18.03 -0.20
CA GLY A 28 4.68 17.95 -1.58
C GLY A 28 3.53 17.84 -2.59
N GLU A 29 3.81 18.20 -3.84
CA GLU A 29 2.89 17.98 -4.96
C GLU A 29 2.80 16.49 -5.33
N TRP A 30 1.66 16.09 -5.90
CA TRP A 30 1.51 14.78 -6.51
C TRP A 30 2.32 14.72 -7.81
N VAL A 31 3.33 13.86 -7.86
CA VAL A 31 4.15 13.67 -9.04
C VAL A 31 3.61 12.48 -9.83
N TYR A 32 3.31 12.67 -11.11
CA TYR A 32 2.97 11.58 -12.03
C TYR A 32 4.20 10.71 -12.30
N PHE A 33 4.06 9.39 -12.10
CA PHE A 33 5.12 8.41 -12.37
C PHE A 33 4.86 7.65 -13.66
N ASP A 34 3.69 7.00 -13.80
CA ASP A 34 3.36 6.24 -15.00
C ASP A 34 1.86 5.91 -15.13
N THR A 35 1.46 5.34 -16.27
CA THR A 35 0.15 4.72 -16.50
C THR A 35 0.32 3.22 -16.75
N GLU A 36 -0.30 2.40 -15.91
CA GLU A 36 -0.23 0.95 -16.05
C GLU A 36 -1.58 0.33 -16.40
N ILE A 37 -1.55 -0.78 -17.13
CA ILE A 37 -2.75 -1.59 -17.40
C ILE A 37 -2.78 -2.71 -16.36
N SER A 38 -3.82 -2.73 -15.53
CA SER A 38 -4.01 -3.84 -14.61
C SER A 38 -4.19 -5.18 -15.34
N ASN A 39 -3.80 -6.28 -14.71
CA ASN A 39 -4.06 -7.60 -15.25
C ASN A 39 -5.51 -8.07 -14.98
N SER A 40 -5.86 -9.27 -15.43
CA SER A 40 -7.20 -9.86 -15.23
C SER A 40 -7.60 -10.05 -13.76
N SER A 41 -6.64 -10.03 -12.83
CA SER A 41 -6.88 -10.06 -11.38
C SER A 41 -6.93 -8.67 -10.74
N GLY A 42 -6.85 -7.62 -11.55
CA GLY A 42 -6.80 -6.24 -11.09
C GLY A 42 -5.43 -5.77 -10.60
N ARG A 43 -4.38 -6.59 -10.69
CA ARG A 43 -3.07 -6.23 -10.15
C ARG A 43 -2.28 -5.35 -11.12
N ILE A 44 -1.56 -4.39 -10.57
CA ILE A 44 -0.58 -3.56 -11.26
C ILE A 44 0.80 -3.88 -10.70
N SER A 45 1.78 -3.99 -11.61
CA SER A 45 3.18 -4.17 -11.27
C SER A 45 3.96 -3.01 -11.86
N TYR A 46 4.51 -2.17 -11.00
CA TYR A 46 5.31 -1.02 -11.42
C TYR A 46 6.68 -1.05 -10.75
N VAL A 47 7.72 -0.71 -11.52
CA VAL A 47 9.10 -0.59 -11.04
C VAL A 47 9.48 0.87 -11.09
N ILE A 48 9.77 1.46 -9.92
CA ILE A 48 10.27 2.83 -9.84
C ILE A 48 11.64 2.88 -10.52
N PRO A 49 11.81 3.70 -11.57
CA PRO A 49 13.07 3.79 -12.31
C PRO A 49 14.15 4.43 -11.45
N GLU A 50 15.42 4.15 -11.75
CA GLU A 50 16.55 4.52 -10.90
C GLU A 50 16.69 6.04 -10.73
N GLU A 51 16.42 6.80 -11.77
CA GLU A 51 16.41 8.26 -11.79
C GLU A 51 15.32 8.89 -10.92
N ARG A 52 14.28 8.13 -10.57
CA ARG A 52 13.18 8.57 -9.67
C ARG A 52 13.16 7.78 -8.37
N ARG A 53 14.28 7.14 -8.04
CA ARG A 53 14.40 6.32 -6.84
C ARG A 53 14.11 7.13 -5.58
N LEU A 54 13.27 6.56 -4.73
CA LEU A 54 12.91 7.16 -3.45
C LEU A 54 13.99 6.88 -2.38
N GLY A 55 14.26 7.88 -1.55
CA GLY A 55 15.13 7.76 -0.37
C GLY A 55 14.44 7.02 0.78
N ILE A 56 15.09 6.91 1.94
CA ILE A 56 14.45 6.38 3.15
C ILE A 56 13.31 7.33 3.56
N GLY A 57 12.12 6.79 3.79
CA GLY A 57 10.94 7.59 4.14
C GLY A 57 9.62 6.87 3.86
N VAL A 58 8.52 7.57 4.16
CA VAL A 58 7.15 7.12 3.90
C VAL A 58 6.55 8.03 2.84
N TYR A 59 6.11 7.47 1.72
CA TYR A 59 5.65 8.21 0.55
C TYR A 59 4.20 7.86 0.25
N PRO A 60 3.26 8.82 0.31
CA PRO A 60 1.90 8.64 -0.17
C PRO A 60 1.88 8.29 -1.66
N VAL A 61 1.04 7.33 -2.04
CA VAL A 61 0.79 6.89 -3.40
C VAL A 61 -0.69 6.98 -3.69
N LYS A 62 -1.06 7.63 -4.80
CA LYS A 62 -2.42 7.74 -5.30
C LYS A 62 -2.49 7.07 -6.68
N MET A 63 -3.33 6.06 -6.78
CA MET A 63 -3.62 5.37 -8.04
C MET A 63 -5.00 5.80 -8.53
N VAL A 64 -5.11 6.27 -9.78
CA VAL A 64 -6.36 6.81 -10.34
C VAL A 64 -6.76 6.03 -11.58
N VAL A 65 -7.95 5.45 -11.60
CA VAL A 65 -8.52 4.76 -12.76
C VAL A 65 -8.97 5.79 -13.79
N ARG A 66 -8.39 5.80 -15.00
CA ARG A 66 -8.74 6.80 -16.03
C ARG A 66 -10.19 6.73 -16.52
N GLY A 67 -10.82 5.56 -16.41
CA GLY A 67 -12.17 5.34 -16.93
C GLY A 67 -13.25 6.08 -16.15
N ASP A 68 -13.20 6.03 -14.83
CA ASP A 68 -14.24 6.57 -13.94
C ASP A 68 -13.68 7.50 -12.85
N HIS A 69 -12.37 7.78 -12.88
CA HIS A 69 -11.65 8.60 -11.90
C HIS A 69 -11.76 8.10 -10.46
N THR A 70 -12.16 6.84 -10.25
CA THR A 70 -12.03 6.20 -8.95
C THR A 70 -10.55 6.08 -8.58
N PHE A 71 -10.23 6.17 -7.29
CA PHE A 71 -8.85 6.16 -6.84
C PHE A 71 -8.64 5.33 -5.58
N ALA A 72 -7.41 4.89 -5.38
CA ALA A 72 -6.94 4.21 -4.19
C ALA A 72 -5.70 4.93 -3.65
N ASP A 73 -5.74 5.28 -2.37
CA ASP A 73 -4.61 5.84 -1.64
C ASP A 73 -3.89 4.72 -0.87
N SER A 74 -2.56 4.76 -0.91
CA SER A 74 -1.69 3.81 -0.22
C SER A 74 -0.37 4.50 0.15
N TYR A 75 0.55 3.76 0.80
CA TYR A 75 1.86 4.28 1.17
C TYR A 75 2.95 3.31 0.75
N ILE A 76 4.08 3.85 0.28
CA ILE A 76 5.33 3.12 0.13
C ILE A 76 6.27 3.55 1.24
N THR A 77 6.76 2.60 2.02
CA THR A 77 7.79 2.85 3.02
C THR A 77 9.11 2.27 2.54
N VAL A 78 10.10 3.14 2.36
CA VAL A 78 11.48 2.76 2.02
C VAL A 78 12.29 2.76 3.31
N LEU A 79 12.89 1.61 3.61
CA LEU A 79 13.60 1.39 4.86
C LEU A 79 15.09 1.18 4.64
N PRO A 80 15.93 1.50 5.64
CA PRO A 80 17.34 1.17 5.62
C PRO A 80 17.58 -0.30 5.29
N LYS A 81 18.72 -0.59 4.64
CA LYS A 81 19.12 -1.98 4.41
C LYS A 81 19.41 -2.65 5.75
N GLY A 82 18.83 -3.82 5.98
CA GLY A 82 19.03 -4.58 7.22
C GLY A 82 18.09 -4.19 8.35
N THR A 83 17.05 -3.36 8.10
CA THR A 83 15.96 -3.19 9.05
C THR A 83 15.36 -4.54 9.40
N GLU A 84 15.27 -4.84 10.69
CA GLU A 84 14.60 -6.03 11.21
C GLU A 84 13.09 -5.77 11.26
N PHE A 85 12.30 -6.82 10.99
CA PHE A 85 10.86 -6.72 10.92
C PHE A 85 10.21 -7.80 11.75
N VAL A 86 9.13 -7.44 12.44
CA VAL A 86 8.19 -8.38 13.02
C VAL A 86 6.94 -8.37 12.15
N VAL A 87 6.55 -9.52 11.64
CA VAL A 87 5.31 -9.70 10.89
C VAL A 87 4.34 -10.45 11.76
N PHE A 88 3.17 -9.86 11.98
CA PHE A 88 2.08 -10.48 12.70
C PHE A 88 0.80 -10.39 11.87
N SER A 89 -0.06 -11.39 11.99
CA SER A 89 -1.41 -11.38 11.44
C SER A 89 -2.33 -10.53 12.32
N ILE A 90 -3.13 -9.68 11.69
CA ILE A 90 -4.17 -8.93 12.40
C ILE A 90 -5.28 -9.89 12.88
N ASP A 91 -5.76 -10.74 11.98
CA ASP A 91 -6.93 -11.61 12.23
C ASP A 91 -6.63 -12.88 13.03
N GLY A 92 -5.35 -13.25 13.17
CA GLY A 92 -4.92 -14.47 13.87
C GLY A 92 -3.99 -14.27 15.07
N SER A 93 -3.28 -13.14 15.18
CA SER A 93 -2.28 -12.93 16.25
C SER A 93 -2.39 -11.61 17.01
N PHE A 94 -2.96 -10.55 16.43
CA PHE A 94 -3.18 -9.28 17.13
C PHE A 94 -4.57 -9.19 17.75
N ALA A 95 -5.60 -9.59 17.02
CA ALA A 95 -6.93 -9.84 17.57
C ALA A 95 -6.96 -11.27 18.11
N ALA A 96 -7.15 -11.44 19.42
CA ALA A 96 -7.42 -12.76 19.97
C ALA A 96 -8.74 -13.27 19.38
N SER A 97 -8.65 -14.33 18.58
CA SER A 97 -9.78 -15.06 17.99
C SER A 97 -10.95 -15.20 18.97
N VAL A 98 -12.09 -14.60 18.63
CA VAL A 98 -13.41 -15.07 19.09
C VAL A 98 -14.45 -14.84 17.99
N SER A 99 -14.70 -15.94 17.28
CA SER A 99 -15.94 -16.38 16.61
C SER A 99 -16.71 -15.42 15.69
N ILE A 100 -16.84 -15.85 14.43
CA ILE A 100 -18.13 -16.18 13.78
C ILE A 100 -19.35 -15.44 14.39
N MET A 101 -19.91 -14.48 13.64
CA MET A 101 -21.10 -13.67 13.98
C MET A 101 -21.03 -12.90 15.31
N GLY A 102 -20.61 -11.63 15.28
CA GLY A 102 -20.72 -10.76 16.46
C GLY A 102 -20.19 -9.35 16.21
N SER A 103 -21.03 -8.35 16.44
CA SER A 103 -20.93 -6.96 16.04
C SER A 103 -19.97 -6.06 16.86
N ASP A 104 -18.84 -6.57 17.38
CA ASP A 104 -17.90 -5.73 18.17
C ASP A 104 -16.49 -6.37 18.35
N PRO A 105 -15.54 -6.14 17.43
CA PRO A 105 -14.17 -6.60 17.62
C PRO A 105 -13.45 -5.74 18.67
N LYS A 106 -13.28 -6.26 19.89
CA LYS A 106 -12.52 -5.59 20.97
C LYS A 106 -11.05 -5.99 20.95
N VAL A 107 -10.17 -4.99 20.94
CA VAL A 107 -8.72 -5.16 21.13
C VAL A 107 -8.45 -5.61 22.57
N ARG A 108 -7.63 -6.65 22.74
CA ARG A 108 -7.25 -7.16 24.08
C ARG A 108 -6.33 -6.12 24.76
N ALA A 109 -6.59 -5.82 26.03
CA ALA A 109 -5.70 -4.98 26.82
C ALA A 109 -4.28 -5.60 26.85
N GLY A 110 -3.28 -4.83 26.39
CA GLY A 110 -1.86 -5.24 26.35
C GLY A 110 -1.29 -5.54 24.95
N ALA A 111 -2.10 -5.80 23.93
CA ALA A 111 -1.58 -6.06 22.57
C ALA A 111 -0.95 -4.80 21.93
N VAL A 112 -1.49 -3.62 22.28
CA VAL A 112 -1.02 -2.32 21.80
C VAL A 112 0.33 -1.92 22.41
N ASP A 113 0.74 -2.53 23.53
CA ASP A 113 1.99 -2.17 24.23
C ASP A 113 3.24 -2.90 23.68
N VAL A 114 3.05 -4.05 23.01
CA VAL A 114 4.13 -4.84 22.41
C VAL A 114 4.54 -4.31 21.02
N VAL A 115 3.70 -3.47 20.40
CA VAL A 115 3.83 -3.01 19.00
C VAL A 115 4.27 -1.53 18.92
N ARG A 116 4.60 -0.90 20.05
CA ARG A 116 5.08 0.50 20.09
C ARG A 116 6.57 0.64 19.87
#